data_AF-A0A962DKP6-F1
#
_entry.id   AF-A0A962DKP6-F1
#
_cell.length_a   1.000
_cell.length_b   1.000
_cell.length_c   1.000
_cell.angle_alpha   90.00
_cell.angle_beta   90.00
_cell.angle_gamma   90.00
#
_symmetry.space_group_name_H-M   'P 1'
#
loop_
_entity.id
_entity.type
_entity.pdbx_description
1 polymer ?
#
loop_
_entity_poly.entity_id
_entity_poly.type
_entity_poly.pdbx_seq_one_letter_code
_entity_poly.pdbx_strand_id
1 'polypeptide(L)'
;MSKFVLNRYTLSGWLLLFCCQMPAWAGICRSELRPLLLQAEPEAAALAAVRAICETEANAGDADSTYQLALFHLGLGGEWNPAEAIPLIRSAAERDISEAQYWLAWQSESGPELPHDQAVALGWYQRAAAGRHRLALERLATAWERGELGLPVDARQALRLRAQIRKCEEENAAGR
;
A
#
# COMPACT_ATOMS: atom_id res chain seq x y z
N MET A 1 39.69 44.21 25.60
CA MET A 1 39.30 43.38 26.75
C MET A 1 38.55 42.16 26.20
N SER A 2 39.00 40.98 26.63
CA SER A 2 38.51 39.58 26.45
C SER A 2 37.82 39.21 25.12
N LYS A 3 38.39 38.42 24.18
CA LYS A 3 38.94 37.04 24.27
C LYS A 3 38.11 36.08 25.13
N PHE A 4 37.27 35.28 24.47
CA PHE A 4 36.95 33.92 24.92
C PHE A 4 37.28 32.95 23.77
N VAL A 5 38.30 32.14 24.02
CA VAL A 5 38.68 30.94 23.26
C VAL A 5 38.44 29.77 24.20
N LEU A 6 37.76 28.73 23.72
CA LEU A 6 37.84 27.31 24.11
C LEU A 6 36.85 26.57 23.19
N ASN A 7 37.26 26.02 22.05
CA ASN A 7 37.98 24.76 21.83
C ASN A 7 37.28 23.53 22.44
N ARG A 8 36.74 22.67 21.56
CA ARG A 8 36.94 21.20 21.48
C ARG A 8 35.67 20.47 21.04
N TYR A 9 35.46 20.32 19.73
CA TYR A 9 34.83 19.11 19.17
C TYR A 9 35.56 18.74 17.88
N THR A 10 36.76 18.19 18.05
CA THR A 10 37.35 17.25 17.09
C THR A 10 36.64 15.92 17.25
N LEU A 11 35.55 15.73 16.50
CA LEU A 11 34.98 14.40 16.24
C LEU A 11 34.73 14.28 14.74
N SER A 12 35.74 13.70 14.08
CA SER A 12 35.63 12.80 12.93
C SER A 12 34.56 13.14 11.89
N GLY A 13 34.98 13.83 10.83
CA GLY A 13 34.22 14.14 9.61
C GLY A 13 33.89 12.93 8.73
N TRP A 14 33.29 11.88 9.30
CA TRP A 14 32.84 10.68 8.57
C TRP A 14 31.37 10.29 8.86
N LEU A 15 30.63 11.08 9.66
CA LEU A 15 29.23 10.81 10.02
C LEU A 15 28.20 11.75 9.37
N LEU A 16 28.61 12.68 8.51
CA LEU A 16 27.69 13.60 7.81
C LEU A 16 27.42 13.24 6.33
N LEU A 17 28.03 12.17 5.81
CA LEU A 17 27.83 11.73 4.41
C LEU A 17 26.74 10.66 4.23
N PHE A 18 26.08 10.24 5.31
CA PHE A 18 25.02 9.20 5.25
C PHE A 18 23.66 9.70 5.74
N CYS A 19 23.44 11.02 5.75
CA CYS A 19 22.15 11.63 6.11
C CYS A 19 21.31 12.04 4.88
N CYS A 20 21.80 11.82 3.65
CA CYS A 20 21.25 12.40 2.43
C CYS A 20 20.74 11.39 1.38
N GLN A 21 20.49 10.15 1.78
CA GLN A 21 20.02 9.07 0.89
C GLN A 21 18.62 8.55 1.22
N MET A 22 17.82 9.36 1.91
CA MET A 22 16.37 9.32 1.71
C MET A 22 16.05 10.42 0.70
N PRO A 23 15.66 10.09 -0.54
CA PRO A 23 15.21 11.10 -1.46
C PRO A 23 14.01 11.83 -0.85
N ALA A 24 14.01 13.16 -0.90
CA ALA A 24 12.94 14.00 -0.35
C ALA A 24 11.56 13.79 -1.00
N TRP A 25 11.44 12.86 -1.96
CA TRP A 25 10.22 12.56 -2.70
C TRP A 25 9.46 11.31 -2.23
N ALA A 26 10.00 10.49 -1.31
CA ALA A 26 9.30 9.26 -0.93
C ALA A 26 7.93 9.55 -0.28
N GLY A 27 6.86 9.12 -0.96
CA GLY A 27 5.48 9.21 -0.47
C GLY A 27 4.73 10.48 -0.87
N ILE A 28 5.29 11.34 -1.73
CA ILE A 28 4.60 12.55 -2.21
C ILE A 28 3.41 12.17 -3.10
N CYS A 29 3.57 11.16 -3.95
CA CYS A 29 2.51 10.63 -4.81
C CYS A 29 1.23 10.34 -4.00
N ARG A 30 1.33 9.58 -2.91
CA ARG A 30 0.17 9.25 -2.06
C ARG A 30 -0.40 10.50 -1.37
N SER A 31 0.43 11.42 -0.90
CA SER A 31 -0.05 12.63 -0.20
C SER A 31 -0.79 13.58 -1.13
N GLU A 32 -0.30 13.77 -2.36
CA GLU A 32 -0.91 14.64 -3.37
C GLU A 32 -2.12 14.00 -4.03
N LEU A 33 -2.15 12.67 -4.15
CA LEU A 33 -3.30 11.95 -4.68
C LEU A 33 -4.52 11.99 -3.73
N ARG A 34 -4.29 11.86 -2.43
CA ARG A 34 -5.35 11.77 -1.41
C ARG A 34 -6.42 12.88 -1.50
N PRO A 35 -6.08 14.18 -1.58
CA PRO A 35 -7.11 15.23 -1.67
C PRO A 35 -7.89 15.16 -2.98
N LEU A 36 -7.28 14.74 -4.09
CA LEU A 36 -7.96 14.61 -5.39
C LEU A 36 -9.01 13.50 -5.36
N LEU A 37 -8.74 12.39 -4.67
CA LEU A 37 -9.71 11.29 -4.49
C LEU A 37 -10.96 11.67 -3.70
N LEU A 38 -10.91 12.78 -2.95
CA LEU A 38 -12.05 13.30 -2.18
C LEU A 38 -12.92 14.26 -3.00
N GLN A 39 -12.45 14.69 -4.16
CA GLN A 39 -13.20 15.58 -5.04
C GLN A 39 -14.19 14.76 -5.86
N ALA A 40 -15.38 15.31 -6.09
CA ALA A 40 -16.39 14.66 -6.92
C ALA A 40 -15.94 14.54 -8.38
N GLU A 41 -15.27 15.58 -8.90
CA GLU A 41 -14.71 15.63 -10.24
C GLU A 41 -13.32 16.29 -10.17
N PRO A 42 -12.25 15.52 -9.94
CA PRO A 42 -10.90 16.06 -9.95
C PRO A 42 -10.50 16.52 -11.35
N GLU A 43 -9.80 17.64 -11.43
CA GLU A 43 -9.29 18.16 -12.71
C GLU A 43 -8.34 17.13 -13.34
N ALA A 44 -8.59 16.78 -14.62
CA ALA A 44 -7.75 15.83 -15.34
C ALA A 44 -6.26 16.24 -15.38
N ALA A 45 -6.00 17.56 -15.41
CA ALA A 45 -4.64 18.10 -15.35
C ALA A 45 -3.96 17.83 -14.00
N ALA A 46 -4.70 17.92 -12.89
CA ALA A 46 -4.17 17.62 -11.56
C ALA A 46 -3.86 16.13 -11.42
N LEU A 47 -4.74 15.25 -11.91
CA LEU A 47 -4.50 13.81 -11.95
C LEU A 47 -3.29 13.45 -12.81
N ALA A 48 -3.12 14.09 -13.97
CA ALA A 48 -1.95 13.90 -14.82
C ALA A 48 -0.64 14.35 -14.15
N ALA A 49 -0.67 15.46 -13.40
CA ALA A 49 0.49 15.93 -12.63
C ALA A 49 0.87 14.92 -11.54
N VAL A 50 -0.11 14.40 -10.79
CA VAL A 50 0.13 13.38 -9.76
C VAL A 50 0.62 12.07 -10.37
N ARG A 51 0.07 11.64 -11.51
CA ARG A 51 0.57 10.47 -12.25
C ARG A 51 2.05 10.59 -12.54
N ALA A 52 2.51 11.74 -13.05
CA ALA A 52 3.93 11.96 -13.33
C ALA A 52 4.79 11.84 -12.06
N ILE A 53 4.32 12.35 -10.91
CA ILE A 53 5.00 12.16 -9.62
C ILE A 53 5.12 10.66 -9.31
N CYS A 54 4.00 9.93 -9.35
CA CYS A 54 3.98 8.48 -9.09
C CYS A 54 4.91 7.70 -10.03
N GLU A 55 5.01 8.07 -11.31
CA GLU A 55 5.96 7.49 -12.26
C GLU A 55 7.42 7.71 -11.85
N THR A 56 7.77 8.94 -11.42
CA THR A 56 9.13 9.22 -10.95
C THR A 56 9.50 8.42 -9.71
N GLU A 57 8.58 8.32 -8.74
CA GLU A 57 8.80 7.59 -7.50
C GLU A 57 8.85 6.08 -7.74
N ALA A 58 7.96 5.54 -8.58
CA ALA A 58 7.94 4.13 -8.96
C ALA A 58 9.23 3.73 -9.68
N ASN A 59 9.73 4.55 -10.61
CA ASN A 59 10.99 4.31 -11.33
C ASN A 59 12.20 4.32 -10.40
N ALA A 60 12.15 5.12 -9.34
CA ALA A 60 13.17 5.14 -8.31
C ALA A 60 12.96 4.06 -7.23
N GLY A 61 11.97 3.19 -7.43
CA GLY A 61 11.77 1.99 -6.65
C GLY A 61 10.90 2.19 -5.43
N ASP A 62 9.98 3.15 -5.37
CA ASP A 62 8.98 3.21 -4.31
C ASP A 62 7.82 2.24 -4.59
N ALA A 63 7.56 1.31 -3.66
CA ALA A 63 6.53 0.28 -3.83
C ALA A 63 5.12 0.86 -3.77
N ASP A 64 4.94 1.87 -2.94
CA ASP A 64 3.65 2.53 -2.72
C ASP A 64 3.21 3.26 -3.98
N SER A 65 4.09 4.08 -4.53
CA SER A 65 3.89 4.80 -5.79
C SER A 65 3.77 3.86 -6.99
N THR A 66 4.45 2.72 -6.97
CA THR A 66 4.23 1.67 -7.99
C THR A 66 2.77 1.18 -7.97
N TYR A 67 2.20 0.98 -6.78
CA TYR A 67 0.79 0.62 -6.65
C TYR A 67 -0.14 1.77 -7.06
N GLN A 68 0.14 3.02 -6.65
CA GLN A 68 -0.67 4.18 -7.06
C GLN A 68 -0.66 4.37 -8.59
N LEU A 69 0.51 4.20 -9.23
CA LEU A 69 0.64 4.23 -10.68
C LEU A 69 -0.23 3.16 -11.34
N ALA A 70 -0.27 1.96 -10.77
CA ALA A 70 -1.15 0.92 -11.27
C ALA A 70 -2.64 1.31 -11.19
N LEU A 71 -3.06 2.06 -10.16
CA LEU A 71 -4.43 2.58 -10.07
C LEU A 71 -4.76 3.57 -11.18
N PHE A 72 -3.80 4.36 -11.66
CA PHE A 72 -3.98 5.20 -12.86
C PHE A 72 -4.28 4.37 -14.11
N HIS A 73 -3.61 3.24 -14.27
CA HIS A 73 -3.91 2.28 -15.33
C HIS A 73 -5.23 1.50 -15.08
N LEU A 74 -5.82 1.58 -13.89
CA LEU A 74 -7.14 1.02 -13.57
C LEU A 74 -8.25 2.10 -13.54
N GLY A 75 -8.10 3.15 -14.34
CA GLY A 75 -9.18 4.12 -14.57
C GLY A 75 -9.20 5.34 -13.66
N LEU A 76 -8.27 5.47 -12.71
CA LEU A 76 -8.18 6.69 -11.86
C LEU A 76 -7.92 7.97 -12.67
N GLY A 77 -7.32 7.85 -13.86
CA GLY A 77 -7.13 8.95 -14.82
C GLY A 77 -8.03 8.87 -16.07
N GLY A 78 -9.07 8.03 -16.06
CA GLY A 78 -9.97 7.80 -17.19
C GLY A 78 -9.51 6.74 -18.20
N GLU A 79 -8.28 6.24 -18.09
CA GLU A 79 -7.75 5.15 -18.91
C GLU A 79 -7.85 3.81 -18.19
N TRP A 80 -8.55 2.84 -18.78
CA TRP A 80 -8.64 1.48 -18.26
C TRP A 80 -7.73 0.54 -19.05
N ASN A 81 -6.56 0.23 -18.50
CA ASN A 81 -5.54 -0.65 -19.05
C ASN A 81 -5.00 -1.64 -17.99
N PRO A 82 -5.77 -2.70 -17.66
CA PRO A 82 -5.36 -3.69 -16.67
C PRO A 82 -4.10 -4.47 -17.09
N ALA A 83 -3.79 -4.56 -18.40
CA ALA A 83 -2.60 -5.25 -18.89
C ALA A 83 -1.30 -4.58 -18.41
N GLU A 84 -1.29 -3.25 -18.30
CA GLU A 84 -0.19 -2.48 -17.73
C GLU A 84 -0.24 -2.43 -16.20
N ALA A 85 -1.43 -2.47 -15.60
CA ALA A 85 -1.59 -2.42 -14.14
C ALA A 85 -1.15 -3.70 -13.42
N ILE A 86 -1.53 -4.88 -13.92
CA ILE A 86 -1.26 -6.18 -13.27
C ILE A 86 0.22 -6.40 -12.90
N PRO A 87 1.20 -6.19 -13.80
CA PRO A 87 2.61 -6.38 -13.44
C PRO A 87 3.08 -5.39 -12.37
N LEU A 88 2.59 -4.14 -12.39
CA LEU A 88 2.89 -3.14 -11.37
C LEU A 88 2.31 -3.55 -10.01
N ILE A 89 1.06 -4.02 -9.98
CA ILE A 89 0.40 -4.49 -8.76
C ILE A 89 1.13 -5.71 -8.20
N ARG A 90 1.53 -6.65 -9.06
CA ARG A 90 2.33 -7.81 -8.63
C ARG A 90 3.64 -7.40 -8.00
N SER A 91 4.38 -6.49 -8.63
CA SER A 91 5.62 -5.93 -8.08
C SER A 91 5.40 -5.26 -6.72
N ALA A 92 4.36 -4.43 -6.58
CA ALA A 92 4.03 -3.80 -5.31
C ALA A 92 3.61 -4.81 -4.23
N ALA A 93 2.82 -5.83 -4.60
CA ALA A 93 2.37 -6.88 -3.69
C ALA A 93 3.53 -7.76 -3.19
N GLU A 94 4.52 -8.02 -4.04
CA GLU A 94 5.76 -8.72 -3.68
C GLU A 94 6.60 -7.93 -2.68
N ARG A 95 6.44 -6.60 -2.64
CA ARG A 95 7.08 -5.67 -1.72
C ARG A 95 6.20 -5.29 -0.53
N ASP A 96 5.26 -6.17 -0.21
CA ASP A 96 4.40 -6.10 0.98
C ASP A 96 3.45 -4.90 1.06
N ILE A 97 3.07 -4.33 -0.09
CA ILE A 97 1.94 -3.40 -0.17
C ILE A 97 0.64 -4.18 -0.02
N SER A 98 0.01 -4.05 1.15
CA SER A 98 -1.17 -4.84 1.52
C SER A 98 -2.38 -4.56 0.62
N GLU A 99 -2.54 -3.32 0.13
CA GLU A 99 -3.59 -2.95 -0.82
C GLU A 99 -3.42 -3.70 -2.16
N ALA A 100 -2.18 -3.80 -2.66
CA ALA A 100 -1.85 -4.53 -3.88
C ALA A 100 -2.10 -6.03 -3.73
N GLN A 101 -1.71 -6.60 -2.58
CA GLN A 101 -1.98 -8.00 -2.25
C GLN A 101 -3.49 -8.27 -2.19
N TYR A 102 -4.26 -7.38 -1.56
CA TYR A 102 -5.73 -7.51 -1.52
C TYR A 102 -6.34 -7.45 -2.92
N TRP A 103 -5.87 -6.54 -3.79
CA TRP A 103 -6.34 -6.45 -5.17
C TRP A 103 -6.12 -7.77 -5.91
N LEU A 104 -4.91 -8.34 -5.86
CA LEU A 104 -4.62 -9.64 -6.50
C LEU A 104 -5.48 -10.77 -5.93
N ALA A 105 -5.73 -10.75 -4.62
CA ALA A 105 -6.59 -11.72 -3.95
C ALA A 105 -8.02 -11.66 -4.49
N TRP A 106 -8.60 -10.46 -4.53
CA TRP A 106 -9.95 -10.25 -5.04
C TRP A 106 -10.07 -10.59 -6.53
N GLN A 107 -9.06 -10.23 -7.33
CA GLN A 107 -9.01 -10.60 -8.73
C GLN A 107 -8.98 -12.10 -8.94
N SER A 108 -8.18 -12.82 -8.16
CA SER A 108 -8.09 -14.29 -8.25
C SER A 108 -9.34 -14.97 -7.67
N GLU A 109 -10.08 -14.31 -6.78
CA GLU A 109 -11.33 -14.83 -6.22
C GLU A 109 -12.55 -14.56 -7.09
N SER A 110 -12.69 -13.39 -7.68
CA SER A 110 -13.95 -13.03 -8.36
C SER A 110 -13.82 -11.94 -9.40
N GLY A 111 -12.62 -11.36 -9.54
CA GLY A 111 -12.41 -10.26 -10.45
C GLY A 111 -12.26 -10.71 -11.91
N PRO A 112 -12.53 -9.82 -12.87
CA PRO A 112 -12.53 -10.16 -14.29
C PRO A 112 -11.13 -10.27 -14.92
N GLU A 113 -10.09 -9.68 -14.31
CA GLU A 113 -8.77 -9.53 -14.93
C GLU A 113 -7.84 -10.74 -14.78
N LEU A 114 -8.06 -11.62 -13.80
CA LEU A 114 -7.19 -12.77 -13.54
C LEU A 114 -7.99 -14.09 -13.55
N PRO A 115 -7.34 -15.23 -13.87
CA PRO A 115 -7.96 -16.53 -13.73
C PRO A 115 -8.44 -16.78 -12.31
N HIS A 116 -9.63 -17.37 -12.19
CA HIS A 116 -10.20 -17.72 -10.90
C HIS A 116 -9.43 -18.89 -10.26
N ASP A 117 -8.79 -18.63 -9.12
CA ASP A 117 -8.09 -19.62 -8.32
C ASP A 117 -8.19 -19.25 -6.83
N GLN A 118 -8.97 -20.04 -6.09
CA GLN A 118 -9.22 -19.83 -4.67
C GLN A 118 -7.98 -20.01 -3.81
N ALA A 119 -7.05 -20.90 -4.18
CA ALA A 119 -5.83 -21.12 -3.42
C ALA A 119 -4.85 -19.94 -3.58
N VAL A 120 -4.75 -19.40 -4.79
CA VAL A 120 -3.99 -18.17 -5.07
C VAL A 120 -4.62 -16.99 -4.33
N ALA A 121 -5.95 -16.83 -4.41
CA ALA A 121 -6.67 -15.79 -3.69
C ALA A 121 -6.42 -15.85 -2.17
N LEU A 122 -6.54 -17.05 -1.59
CA LEU A 122 -6.29 -17.29 -0.17
C LEU A 122 -4.87 -16.87 0.24
N GLY A 123 -3.86 -17.24 -0.55
CA GLY A 123 -2.46 -16.87 -0.28
C GLY A 123 -2.27 -15.35 -0.24
N TRP A 124 -2.84 -14.63 -1.21
CA TRP A 124 -2.76 -13.17 -1.24
C TRP A 124 -3.55 -12.51 -0.12
N TYR A 125 -4.75 -13.01 0.21
CA TYR A 125 -5.52 -12.51 1.35
C TYR A 125 -4.77 -12.66 2.67
N GLN A 126 -4.10 -13.80 2.88
CA GLN A 126 -3.31 -14.04 4.09
C GLN A 126 -2.15 -13.06 4.21
N ARG A 127 -1.46 -12.76 3.11
CA ARG A 127 -0.39 -11.74 3.09
C ARG A 127 -0.94 -10.34 3.40
N ALA A 128 -2.03 -9.95 2.74
CA ALA A 128 -2.66 -8.65 2.96
C ALA A 128 -3.16 -8.49 4.41
N ALA A 129 -3.70 -9.57 4.99
CA ALA A 129 -4.12 -9.63 6.38
C ALA A 129 -2.94 -9.53 7.37
N ALA A 130 -1.79 -10.12 7.05
CA ALA A 130 -0.56 -9.96 7.84
C ALA A 130 -0.10 -8.49 7.86
N GLY A 131 -0.27 -7.79 6.73
CA GLY A 131 -0.12 -6.35 6.59
C GLY A 131 -1.29 -5.52 7.15
N ARG A 132 -2.16 -6.12 7.97
CA ARG A 132 -3.32 -5.51 8.64
C ARG A 132 -4.33 -4.86 7.69
N HIS A 133 -4.41 -5.29 6.44
CA HIS A 133 -5.41 -4.77 5.50
C HIS A 133 -6.82 -5.17 5.93
N ARG A 134 -7.64 -4.18 6.29
CA ARG A 134 -8.97 -4.39 6.89
C ARG A 134 -9.88 -5.27 6.04
N LEU A 135 -10.02 -4.98 4.74
CA LEU A 135 -10.90 -5.76 3.87
C LEU A 135 -10.41 -7.20 3.66
N ALA A 136 -9.09 -7.43 3.73
CA ALA A 136 -8.53 -8.78 3.66
C ALA A 136 -8.86 -9.57 4.93
N LEU A 137 -8.71 -8.94 6.09
CA LEU A 137 -9.09 -9.52 7.38
C LEU A 137 -10.59 -9.87 7.43
N GLU A 138 -11.46 -8.97 6.96
CA GLU A 138 -12.92 -9.20 6.90
C GLU A 138 -13.27 -10.36 5.97
N ARG A 139 -12.64 -10.41 4.79
CA ARG A 139 -12.86 -11.49 3.83
C ARG A 139 -12.42 -12.84 4.37
N LEU A 140 -11.25 -12.92 5.00
CA LEU A 140 -10.75 -14.15 5.61
C LEU A 140 -11.59 -14.58 6.81
N ALA A 141 -12.05 -13.65 7.66
CA ALA A 141 -12.91 -13.98 8.79
C ALA A 141 -14.21 -14.65 8.30
N THR A 142 -14.81 -14.09 7.24
CA THR A 142 -15.99 -14.66 6.59
C THR A 142 -15.69 -16.02 5.96
N ALA A 143 -14.52 -16.17 5.31
CA ALA A 143 -14.11 -17.43 4.70
C ALA A 143 -13.95 -18.55 5.75
N TRP A 144 -13.37 -18.26 6.91
CA TRP A 144 -13.28 -19.19 8.04
C TRP A 144 -14.64 -19.50 8.67
N GLU A 145 -15.59 -18.58 8.68
CA GLU A 145 -16.95 -18.82 9.20
C GLU A 145 -17.76 -19.75 8.30
N ARG A 146 -17.56 -19.64 6.98
CA ARG A 146 -18.40 -20.30 5.98
C ARG A 146 -17.72 -21.50 5.31
N GLY A 147 -16.42 -21.68 5.50
CA GLY A 147 -15.63 -22.71 4.82
C GLY A 147 -15.43 -22.40 3.34
N GLU A 148 -15.10 -21.15 3.01
CA GLU A 148 -14.84 -20.69 1.63
C GLU A 148 -13.33 -20.66 1.34
N LEU A 149 -12.94 -20.40 0.09
CA LEU A 149 -11.53 -20.32 -0.34
C LEU A 149 -10.71 -21.60 -0.04
N GLY A 150 -11.37 -22.75 0.02
CA GLY A 150 -10.74 -24.03 0.40
C GLY A 150 -10.42 -24.17 1.89
N LEU A 151 -10.87 -23.24 2.74
CA LEU A 151 -10.73 -23.31 4.19
C LEU A 151 -11.84 -24.17 4.81
N PRO A 152 -11.56 -24.90 5.91
CA PRO A 152 -12.61 -25.50 6.72
C PRO A 152 -13.32 -24.44 7.57
N VAL A 153 -14.54 -24.74 8.01
CA VAL A 153 -15.24 -23.90 8.99
C VAL A 153 -14.49 -23.92 10.32
N ASP A 154 -14.00 -22.77 10.77
CA ASP A 154 -13.32 -22.58 12.05
C ASP A 154 -13.67 -21.21 12.66
N ALA A 155 -14.64 -21.20 13.57
CA ALA A 155 -15.07 -20.00 14.28
C ALA A 155 -13.95 -19.37 15.12
N ARG A 156 -12.96 -20.14 15.60
CA ARG A 156 -11.87 -19.59 16.41
C ARG A 156 -10.91 -18.76 15.56
N GLN A 157 -10.66 -19.19 14.33
CA GLN A 157 -9.86 -18.40 13.37
C GLN A 157 -10.57 -17.11 13.02
N ALA A 158 -11.86 -17.18 12.70
CA ALA A 158 -12.66 -16.00 12.38
C ALA A 158 -12.70 -14.98 13.53
N LEU A 159 -12.94 -15.43 14.76
CA LEU A 159 -12.96 -14.56 15.95
C LEU A 159 -11.61 -13.87 16.21
N ARG A 160 -10.50 -14.55 15.94
CA ARG A 160 -9.16 -13.94 16.02
C ARG A 160 -8.98 -12.81 15.02
N LEU A 161 -9.36 -13.02 13.76
CA LEU A 161 -9.28 -11.99 12.73
C LEU A 161 -10.21 -10.81 13.04
N ARG A 162 -11.43 -11.06 13.52
CA ARG A 162 -12.35 -10.02 14.00
C ARG A 162 -11.78 -9.21 15.15
N ALA A 163 -11.05 -9.84 16.08
CA ALA A 163 -10.38 -9.13 17.16
C ALA A 163 -9.23 -8.23 16.64
N GLN A 164 -8.49 -8.68 15.62
CA GLN A 164 -7.46 -7.86 14.98
C GLN A 164 -8.06 -6.62 14.31
N ILE A 165 -9.19 -6.76 13.60
CA ILE A 165 -9.90 -5.64 12.96
C ILE A 165 -10.26 -4.59 14.01
N ARG A 166 -10.93 -4.99 15.10
CA ARG A 166 -11.32 -4.07 16.18
C ARG A 166 -10.12 -3.30 16.74
N LYS A 167 -9.01 -3.99 16.98
CA LYS A 167 -7.78 -3.35 17.46
C LYS A 167 -7.24 -2.31 16.47
N CYS A 168 -7.28 -2.59 15.16
CA CYS A 168 -6.89 -1.61 14.15
C CYS A 168 -7.81 -0.39 14.15
N GLU A 169 -9.12 -0.59 14.32
CA GLU A 169 -10.11 0.50 14.37
C GLU A 169 -9.92 1.39 15.60
N GLU A 170 -9.65 0.80 16.76
CA GLU A 170 -9.34 1.51 18.00
C GLU A 170 -8.08 2.37 17.87
N GLU A 171 -7.00 1.82 17.29
CA GLU A 171 -5.76 2.57 17.04
C GLU A 171 -6.00 3.74 16.05
N ASN A 172 -6.78 3.51 15.00
CA ASN A 172 -7.14 4.56 14.02
C ASN A 172 -8.09 5.63 14.60
N ALA A 173 -8.87 5.29 15.62
CA ALA A 173 -9.73 6.24 16.33
C ALA A 173 -8.94 7.09 17.33
N ALA A 174 -7.93 6.51 17.98
CA ALA A 174 -7.09 7.19 18.97
C ALA A 174 -6.05 8.15 18.36
N GLY A 175 -5.67 7.96 17.10
CA GLY A 175 -4.72 8.82 16.37
C GLY A 175 -5.32 10.03 15.67
N ARG A 176 -6.59 10.38 15.94
CA ARG A 176 -7.30 11.54 15.38
C ARG A 176 -7.44 12.68 16.38
#